data_AF-D0NVK1-F1
#
_entry.id   AF-D0NVK1-F1
#
_cell.length_a   1.000
_cell.length_b   1.000
_cell.length_c   1.000
_cell.angle_alpha   90.00
_cell.angle_beta   90.00
_cell.angle_gamma   90.00
#
_symmetry.space_group_name_H-M   'P 1'
#
loop_
_entity.id
_entity.type
_entity.pdbx_description
1 polymer ?
#
loop_
_entity_poly.entity_id
_entity_poly.type
_entity_poly.pdbx_seq_one_letter_code
_entity_poly.pdbx_strand_id
1 'polypeptide(L)'
;MDPSALIQMVNVLSLTLAQLAGSLVQASKDIDSLLEEVWTAYNDSKAKPDALTRAVVTCMFQPVFLLRAELTSTMKLWLAEFIRFGSRHRPNVVFHLACRLCQTWRAHPVSALSFVDELVELLLYKEPLIDEKEQLATDAGAPFQGFQGYSPLDGNQTAAVTTHAKDRFVRLVMLSFVDDVAVDKSSSSNDTQQLFDALTARLLKLNVTPEWQKQHMLNSDGFGKKLRSWQALCIVSAHVTKSQLTELLPTLATAFAVPQLPSVRYYMELFACDMSAEHCLN
;
A
#
# COMPACT_ATOMS: atom_id res chain seq x y z
N MET A 1 -16.16 -17.73 -16.69
CA MET A 1 -17.01 -16.67 -17.28
C MET A 1 -16.21 -15.91 -18.34
N ASP A 2 -16.85 -15.29 -19.33
CA ASP A 2 -16.18 -14.38 -20.26
C ASP A 2 -15.70 -13.11 -19.52
N PRO A 3 -14.41 -12.74 -19.56
CA PRO A 3 -13.89 -11.58 -18.83
C PRO A 3 -14.55 -10.27 -19.23
N SER A 4 -14.92 -10.10 -20.50
CA SER A 4 -15.52 -8.85 -21.00
C SER A 4 -16.91 -8.65 -20.42
N ALA A 5 -17.74 -9.70 -20.40
CA ALA A 5 -19.04 -9.68 -19.72
C ALA A 5 -18.89 -9.39 -18.22
N LEU A 6 -17.94 -10.05 -17.54
CA LEU A 6 -17.72 -9.84 -16.10
C LEU A 6 -17.27 -8.41 -15.79
N ILE A 7 -16.42 -7.79 -16.61
CA ILE A 7 -16.03 -6.38 -16.47
C ILE A 7 -17.28 -5.48 -16.49
N GLN A 8 -18.19 -5.68 -17.44
CA GLN A 8 -19.41 -4.86 -17.54
C GLN A 8 -20.31 -5.05 -16.32
N MET A 9 -20.51 -6.30 -15.88
CA MET A 9 -21.31 -6.61 -14.69
C MET A 9 -20.72 -5.94 -13.43
N VAL A 10 -19.41 -6.08 -13.21
CA VAL A 10 -18.72 -5.48 -12.06
C VAL A 10 -18.77 -3.96 -12.11
N ASN A 11 -18.66 -3.34 -13.28
CA ASN A 11 -18.77 -1.89 -13.41
C ASN A 11 -20.19 -1.38 -13.08
N VAL A 12 -21.23 -2.06 -13.57
CA VAL A 12 -22.63 -1.72 -13.24
C VAL A 12 -22.89 -1.90 -11.75
N LEU A 13 -22.40 -3.00 -11.16
CA LEU A 13 -22.50 -3.24 -9.72
C LEU A 13 -21.78 -2.13 -8.95
N SER A 14 -20.57 -1.76 -9.35
CA SER A 14 -19.79 -0.72 -8.70
C SER A 14 -20.52 0.62 -8.66
N LEU A 15 -21.13 1.02 -9.79
CA LEU A 15 -21.94 2.24 -9.87
C LEU A 15 -23.19 2.16 -8.97
N THR A 16 -23.86 1.00 -8.96
CA THR A 16 -25.05 0.79 -8.14
C THR A 16 -24.73 0.86 -6.65
N LEU A 17 -23.64 0.21 -6.22
CA LEU A 17 -23.17 0.24 -4.82
C LEU A 17 -22.79 1.65 -4.38
N ALA A 18 -22.14 2.43 -5.25
CA ALA A 18 -21.79 3.82 -4.97
C ALA A 18 -23.05 4.69 -4.73
N GLN A 19 -24.14 4.42 -5.45
CA GLN A 19 -25.42 5.13 -5.28
C GLN A 19 -26.20 4.68 -4.03
N LEU A 20 -26.14 3.38 -3.70
CA LEU A 20 -26.85 2.79 -2.56
C LEU A 20 -26.05 2.81 -1.25
N ALA A 21 -24.86 3.40 -1.29
CA ALA A 21 -23.91 3.61 -0.19
C ALA A 21 -24.55 4.00 1.16
N GLY A 22 -25.58 4.85 1.15
CA GLY A 22 -26.27 5.28 2.38
C GLY A 22 -27.17 4.23 3.02
N SER A 23 -27.75 3.33 2.21
CA SER A 23 -28.72 2.32 2.66
C SER A 23 -28.05 0.97 2.97
N LEU A 24 -26.92 0.66 2.33
CA LEU A 24 -26.22 -0.62 2.47
C LEU A 24 -25.54 -0.80 3.83
N VAL A 25 -25.20 0.28 4.54
CA VAL A 25 -24.49 0.23 5.84
C VAL A 25 -25.33 -0.45 6.94
N GLN A 26 -26.66 -0.43 6.83
CA GLN A 26 -27.54 -1.13 7.78
C GLN A 26 -27.57 -2.66 7.55
N ALA A 27 -26.99 -3.14 6.44
CA ALA A 27 -27.03 -4.52 5.99
C ALA A 27 -25.60 -5.09 5.83
N SER A 28 -24.73 -4.90 6.82
CA SER A 28 -23.30 -5.28 6.73
C SER A 28 -23.04 -6.75 6.36
N LYS A 29 -23.92 -7.68 6.76
CA LYS A 29 -23.84 -9.10 6.37
C LYS A 29 -24.12 -9.34 4.88
N ASP A 30 -24.94 -8.50 4.28
CA ASP A 30 -25.32 -8.61 2.86
C ASP A 30 -24.18 -8.09 1.97
N ILE A 31 -23.39 -7.14 2.46
CA ILE A 31 -22.18 -6.65 1.77
C ILE A 31 -21.13 -7.75 1.68
N ASP A 32 -20.84 -8.47 2.77
CA ASP A 32 -19.80 -9.51 2.76
C ASP A 32 -20.13 -10.65 1.79
N SER A 33 -21.39 -11.09 1.78
CA SER A 33 -21.89 -12.10 0.84
C SER A 33 -21.74 -11.65 -0.61
N LEU A 34 -22.08 -10.39 -0.91
CA LEU A 34 -21.92 -9.82 -2.24
C LEU A 34 -20.44 -9.73 -2.67
N LEU A 35 -19.55 -9.32 -1.76
CA LEU A 35 -18.12 -9.25 -2.02
C LEU A 35 -17.53 -10.65 -2.29
N GLU A 36 -18.01 -11.67 -1.57
CA GLU A 36 -17.63 -13.06 -1.82
C GLU A 36 -18.09 -13.56 -3.20
N GLU A 37 -19.28 -13.18 -3.64
CA GLU A 37 -19.77 -13.50 -4.99
C GLU A 37 -18.91 -12.84 -6.08
N VAL A 38 -18.58 -11.55 -5.92
CA VAL A 38 -17.69 -10.84 -6.86
C VAL A 38 -16.31 -11.49 -6.89
N TRP A 39 -15.77 -11.84 -5.73
CA TRP A 39 -14.48 -12.50 -5.61
C TRP A 39 -14.46 -13.89 -6.24
N THR A 40 -15.50 -14.69 -5.97
CA THR A 40 -15.69 -16.02 -6.58
C THR A 40 -15.77 -15.92 -8.09
N ALA A 41 -16.57 -14.99 -8.63
CA ALA A 41 -16.68 -14.78 -10.07
C ALA A 41 -15.34 -14.35 -10.70
N TYR A 42 -14.57 -13.51 -10.01
CA TYR A 42 -13.22 -13.15 -10.43
C TYR A 42 -12.28 -14.36 -10.45
N ASN A 43 -12.28 -15.16 -9.39
CA ASN A 43 -11.47 -16.37 -9.28
C ASN A 43 -11.81 -17.41 -10.35
N ASP A 44 -13.09 -17.61 -10.65
CA ASP A 44 -13.59 -18.53 -11.67
C ASP A 44 -13.38 -18.02 -13.11
N SER A 45 -13.01 -16.74 -13.28
CA SER A 45 -12.64 -16.22 -14.59
C SER A 45 -11.33 -16.84 -15.07
N LYS A 46 -11.38 -17.56 -16.20
CA LYS A 46 -10.20 -18.24 -16.79
C LYS A 46 -9.09 -17.27 -17.17
N ALA A 47 -9.48 -16.12 -17.74
CA ALA A 47 -8.58 -15.02 -18.03
C ALA A 47 -8.89 -13.86 -17.07
N LYS A 48 -7.85 -13.23 -16.55
CA LYS A 48 -7.95 -12.11 -15.61
C LYS A 48 -7.20 -10.90 -16.17
N PRO A 49 -7.61 -10.31 -17.31
CA PRO A 49 -6.91 -9.15 -17.86
C PRO A 49 -6.86 -8.01 -16.82
N ASP A 50 -5.87 -7.12 -16.91
CA ASP A 50 -5.70 -6.03 -15.94
C ASP A 50 -6.93 -5.13 -15.82
N ALA A 51 -7.69 -4.95 -16.92
CA ALA A 51 -8.98 -4.25 -16.89
C ALA A 51 -10.00 -4.91 -15.94
N LEU A 52 -10.07 -6.25 -15.92
CA LEU A 52 -10.92 -6.99 -14.99
C LEU A 52 -10.42 -6.87 -13.56
N THR A 53 -9.11 -7.05 -13.33
CA THR A 53 -8.52 -6.91 -11.99
C THR A 53 -8.79 -5.51 -11.42
N ARG A 54 -8.60 -4.46 -12.22
CA ARG A 54 -8.88 -3.08 -11.82
C ARG A 54 -10.37 -2.82 -11.57
N ALA A 55 -11.27 -3.35 -12.39
CA ALA A 55 -12.72 -3.23 -12.18
C ALA A 55 -13.15 -3.87 -10.85
N VAL A 56 -12.67 -5.09 -10.58
CA VAL A 56 -12.95 -5.82 -9.33
C VAL A 56 -12.41 -5.07 -8.11
N VAL A 57 -11.14 -4.65 -8.13
CA VAL A 57 -10.55 -3.85 -7.05
C VAL A 57 -11.34 -2.56 -6.81
N THR A 58 -11.73 -1.86 -7.88
CA THR A 58 -12.52 -0.61 -7.77
C THR A 58 -13.90 -0.86 -7.16
N CYS A 59 -14.53 -1.98 -7.50
CA CYS A 59 -15.83 -2.38 -6.98
C CYS A 59 -15.77 -2.83 -5.51
N MET A 60 -14.74 -3.59 -5.12
CA MET A 60 -14.64 -4.15 -3.77
C MET A 60 -14.09 -3.16 -2.74
N PHE A 61 -13.21 -2.24 -3.17
CA PHE A 61 -12.58 -1.24 -2.30
C PHE A 61 -13.07 0.17 -2.67
N GLN A 62 -14.38 0.37 -2.59
CA GLN A 62 -14.98 1.69 -2.78
C GLN A 62 -14.71 2.60 -1.57
N PRO A 63 -14.69 3.94 -1.75
CA PRO A 63 -14.42 4.86 -0.66
C PRO A 63 -15.52 4.73 0.40
N VAL A 64 -16.78 4.54 0.00
CA VAL A 64 -17.87 4.30 0.96
C VAL A 64 -17.57 3.12 1.90
N PHE A 65 -16.96 2.03 1.43
CA PHE A 65 -16.65 0.89 2.30
C PHE A 65 -15.45 1.16 3.19
N LEU A 66 -14.43 1.84 2.67
CA LEU A 66 -13.20 2.18 3.40
C LEU A 66 -13.41 3.29 4.45
N LEU A 67 -14.38 4.18 4.24
CA LEU A 67 -14.63 5.34 5.12
C LEU A 67 -15.62 5.05 6.27
N ARG A 68 -16.27 3.88 6.28
CA ARG A 68 -17.30 3.52 7.27
C ARG A 68 -16.71 2.63 8.34
N ALA A 69 -16.77 3.08 9.59
CA ALA A 69 -16.22 2.36 10.74
C ALA A 69 -16.85 0.97 10.91
N GLU A 70 -18.13 0.81 10.55
CA GLU A 70 -18.88 -0.44 10.62
C GLU A 70 -18.35 -1.51 9.65
N LEU A 71 -17.67 -1.09 8.57
CA LEU A 71 -17.14 -1.97 7.52
C LEU A 71 -15.63 -2.17 7.62
N THR A 72 -14.94 -1.48 8.53
CA THR A 72 -13.49 -1.56 8.69
C THR A 72 -13.00 -3.01 8.83
N SER A 73 -13.61 -3.80 9.71
CA SER A 73 -13.20 -5.20 9.92
C SER A 73 -13.36 -6.06 8.65
N THR A 74 -14.47 -5.88 7.94
CA THR A 74 -14.72 -6.56 6.65
C THR A 74 -13.69 -6.14 5.61
N MET A 75 -13.40 -4.84 5.50
CA MET A 75 -12.40 -4.34 4.56
C MET A 75 -11.00 -4.86 4.88
N LYS A 76 -10.62 -4.95 6.15
CA LYS A 76 -9.33 -5.55 6.55
C LYS A 76 -9.20 -7.01 6.14
N LEU A 77 -10.27 -7.80 6.30
CA LEU A 77 -10.30 -9.18 5.87
C LEU A 77 -10.11 -9.30 4.35
N TRP A 78 -10.84 -8.49 3.58
CA TRP A 78 -10.72 -8.47 2.12
C TRP A 78 -9.36 -7.95 1.65
N LEU A 79 -8.77 -6.97 2.33
CA LEU A 79 -7.41 -6.50 2.07
C LEU A 79 -6.39 -7.62 2.24
N ALA A 80 -6.44 -8.31 3.38
CA ALA A 80 -5.55 -9.44 3.65
C ALA A 80 -5.70 -10.55 2.59
N GLU A 81 -6.93 -10.84 2.16
CA GLU A 81 -7.19 -11.85 1.14
C GLU A 81 -6.62 -11.45 -0.23
N PHE A 82 -6.81 -10.20 -0.65
CA PHE A 82 -6.25 -9.68 -1.90
C PHE A 82 -4.72 -9.65 -1.89
N ILE A 83 -4.12 -9.23 -0.78
CA ILE A 83 -2.66 -9.22 -0.62
C ILE A 83 -2.13 -10.65 -0.69
N ARG A 84 -2.76 -11.60 0.04
CA ARG A 84 -2.38 -13.02 0.04
C ARG A 84 -2.49 -13.64 -1.34
N PHE A 85 -3.61 -13.41 -2.04
CA PHE A 85 -3.82 -13.90 -3.40
C PHE A 85 -2.81 -13.30 -4.38
N GLY A 86 -2.68 -11.97 -4.37
CA GLY A 86 -1.79 -11.25 -5.28
C GLY A 86 -0.33 -11.61 -5.10
N SER A 87 0.12 -11.76 -3.85
CA SER A 87 1.50 -12.19 -3.52
C SER A 87 1.87 -13.56 -4.05
N ARG A 88 0.90 -14.49 -4.15
CA ARG A 88 1.15 -15.88 -4.55
C ARG A 88 0.93 -16.13 -6.03
N HIS A 89 -0.05 -15.43 -6.62
CA HIS A 89 -0.58 -15.81 -7.92
C HIS A 89 -0.53 -14.69 -8.95
N ARG A 90 -0.72 -13.43 -8.53
CA ARG A 90 -0.92 -12.32 -9.48
C ARG A 90 -0.52 -10.96 -8.87
N PRO A 91 0.74 -10.53 -9.03
CA PRO A 91 1.27 -9.33 -8.38
C PRO A 91 0.53 -8.05 -8.75
N ASN A 92 0.05 -7.96 -10.00
CA ASN A 92 -0.79 -6.85 -10.47
C ASN A 92 -2.05 -6.61 -9.62
N VAL A 93 -2.56 -7.62 -8.91
CA VAL A 93 -3.69 -7.44 -7.97
C VAL A 93 -3.30 -6.51 -6.83
N VAL A 94 -2.12 -6.73 -6.23
CA VAL A 94 -1.61 -5.90 -5.13
C VAL A 94 -1.32 -4.49 -5.62
N PHE A 95 -0.80 -4.36 -6.84
CA PHE A 95 -0.58 -3.07 -7.47
C PHE A 95 -1.88 -2.25 -7.60
N HIS A 96 -2.91 -2.82 -8.25
CA HIS A 96 -4.19 -2.12 -8.40
C HIS A 96 -4.85 -1.83 -7.05
N LEU A 97 -4.71 -2.74 -6.08
CA LEU A 97 -5.18 -2.51 -4.72
C LEU A 97 -4.50 -1.30 -4.08
N ALA A 98 -3.17 -1.24 -4.11
CA ALA A 98 -2.41 -0.12 -3.55
C ALA A 98 -2.77 1.21 -4.22
N CYS A 99 -2.92 1.24 -5.54
CA CYS A 99 -3.41 2.43 -6.25
C CYS A 99 -4.77 2.87 -5.75
N ARG A 100 -5.71 1.92 -5.56
CA ARG A 100 -7.07 2.24 -5.13
C ARG A 100 -7.12 2.77 -3.69
N LEU A 101 -6.37 2.15 -2.79
CA LEU A 101 -6.28 2.60 -1.40
C LEU A 101 -5.65 3.99 -1.32
N CYS A 102 -4.51 4.20 -1.98
CA CYS A 102 -3.85 5.49 -1.98
C CYS A 102 -4.69 6.59 -2.64
N GLN A 103 -5.50 6.27 -3.66
CA GLN A 103 -6.45 7.23 -4.22
C GLN A 103 -7.49 7.67 -3.16
N THR A 104 -8.02 6.71 -2.39
CA THR A 104 -8.99 7.00 -1.32
C THR A 104 -8.35 7.77 -0.17
N TRP A 105 -7.16 7.35 0.26
CA TRP A 105 -6.44 7.97 1.37
C TRP A 105 -5.88 9.35 1.02
N ARG A 106 -5.52 9.64 -0.24
CA ARG A 106 -5.20 11.02 -0.64
C ARG A 106 -6.41 11.95 -0.51
N ALA A 107 -7.60 11.47 -0.85
CA ALA A 107 -8.84 12.24 -0.68
C ALA A 107 -9.28 12.35 0.80
N HIS A 108 -8.97 11.33 1.60
CA HIS A 108 -9.37 11.23 3.01
C HIS A 108 -8.24 10.64 3.88
N PRO A 109 -7.14 11.39 4.18
CA PRO A 109 -5.95 10.84 4.84
C PRO A 109 -6.24 10.18 6.19
N VAL A 110 -7.14 10.77 6.98
CA VAL A 110 -7.54 10.27 8.31
C VAL A 110 -8.08 8.83 8.26
N SER A 111 -8.74 8.44 7.16
CA SER A 111 -9.28 7.08 7.03
C SER A 111 -8.20 6.00 7.00
N ALA A 112 -6.97 6.34 6.59
CA ALA A 112 -5.83 5.41 6.59
C ALA A 112 -5.43 4.99 8.01
N LEU A 113 -5.76 5.76 9.04
CA LEU A 113 -5.45 5.45 10.44
C LEU A 113 -6.06 4.11 10.88
N SER A 114 -7.26 3.80 10.38
CA SER A 114 -7.91 2.52 10.68
C SER A 114 -7.19 1.33 10.03
N PHE A 115 -6.34 1.56 9.03
CA PHE A 115 -5.68 0.55 8.20
C PHE A 115 -4.14 0.62 8.28
N VAL A 116 -3.58 1.10 9.39
CA VAL A 116 -2.12 1.26 9.57
C VAL A 116 -1.37 -0.07 9.41
N ASP A 117 -1.96 -1.19 9.84
CA ASP A 117 -1.35 -2.51 9.69
C ASP A 117 -1.20 -2.90 8.21
N GLU A 118 -2.25 -2.70 7.43
CA GLU A 118 -2.29 -2.99 6.00
C GLU A 118 -1.40 -2.02 5.21
N LEU A 119 -1.35 -0.74 5.61
CA LEU A 119 -0.42 0.25 5.08
C LEU A 119 1.03 -0.21 5.28
N VAL A 120 1.37 -0.67 6.49
CA VAL A 120 2.70 -1.23 6.79
C VAL A 120 2.97 -2.49 5.94
N GLU A 121 2.02 -3.39 5.79
CA GLU A 121 2.18 -4.57 4.95
C GLU A 121 2.51 -4.20 3.49
N LEU A 122 1.81 -3.21 2.92
CA LEU A 122 2.05 -2.72 1.57
C LEU A 122 3.38 -1.96 1.42
N LEU A 123 3.81 -1.19 2.43
CA LEU A 123 5.14 -0.56 2.45
C LEU A 123 6.28 -1.58 2.46
N LEU A 124 6.06 -2.72 3.13
CA LEU A 124 7.02 -3.80 3.27
C LEU A 124 6.90 -4.86 2.16
N TYR A 125 5.97 -4.67 1.22
CA TYR A 125 5.71 -5.59 0.13
C TYR A 125 6.98 -5.82 -0.71
N LYS A 126 7.27 -7.09 -0.97
CA LYS A 126 8.34 -7.49 -1.89
C LYS A 126 7.73 -7.72 -3.25
N GLU A 127 8.11 -6.86 -4.18
CA GLU A 127 7.79 -7.04 -5.59
C GLU A 127 8.38 -8.37 -6.07
N PRO A 128 7.55 -9.26 -6.65
CA PRO A 128 8.06 -10.48 -7.25
C PRO A 128 8.90 -10.14 -8.49
N LEU A 129 9.95 -10.91 -8.70
CA LEU A 129 10.78 -10.81 -9.89
C LEU A 129 9.96 -11.35 -11.06
N ILE A 130 9.40 -10.45 -11.88
CA ILE A 130 8.73 -10.82 -13.13
C ILE A 130 9.83 -10.93 -14.20
N ASP A 131 9.90 -12.05 -14.91
CA ASP A 131 10.81 -12.21 -16.05
C ASP A 131 10.42 -11.16 -17.11
N GLU A 132 11.37 -10.30 -17.50
CA GLU A 132 11.16 -9.21 -18.46
C GLU A 132 10.55 -9.72 -19.78
N LYS A 133 10.80 -10.99 -20.15
CA LYS A 133 10.19 -11.64 -21.32
C LYS A 133 8.70 -11.92 -21.16
N GLU A 134 8.24 -12.23 -19.95
CA GLU A 134 6.83 -12.46 -19.63
C GLU A 134 6.04 -11.14 -19.62
N GLN A 135 6.68 -10.05 -19.20
CA GLN A 135 6.14 -8.69 -19.25
C GLN A 135 5.89 -8.23 -20.69
N LEU A 136 6.87 -8.43 -21.59
CA LEU A 136 6.76 -8.09 -23.02
C LEU A 136 5.67 -8.88 -23.76
N ALA A 137 5.44 -10.15 -23.38
CA ALA A 137 4.39 -10.98 -23.98
C ALA A 137 2.97 -10.58 -23.54
N THR A 138 2.83 -10.01 -22.35
CA THR A 138 1.53 -9.63 -21.77
C THR A 138 1.07 -8.25 -22.25
N ASP A 139 2.01 -7.30 -22.43
CA ASP A 139 1.71 -5.93 -22.88
C ASP A 139 1.43 -5.81 -24.40
N ALA A 140 1.75 -6.85 -25.21
CA ALA A 140 1.52 -6.85 -26.66
C ALA A 140 0.03 -6.87 -27.09
N GLY A 141 -0.91 -7.05 -26.15
CA GLY A 141 -2.35 -7.21 -26.45
C GLY A 141 -3.28 -6.18 -25.82
N ALA A 142 -2.79 -5.19 -25.07
CA ALA A 142 -3.65 -4.25 -24.32
C ALA A 142 -3.46 -2.79 -24.78
N PRO A 143 -4.53 -2.06 -25.17
CA PRO A 143 -4.44 -0.62 -25.37
C PRO A 143 -4.08 0.06 -24.04
N PHE A 144 -3.04 0.90 -24.09
CA PHE A 144 -2.51 1.67 -22.98
C PHE A 144 -3.60 2.48 -22.25
N GLN A 145 -3.76 2.24 -20.94
CA GLN A 145 -4.41 3.17 -20.00
C GLN A 145 -3.41 3.43 -18.88
N GLY A 146 -2.42 4.26 -19.17
CA GLY A 146 -1.52 4.81 -18.15
C GLY A 146 -2.30 5.58 -17.08
N PHE A 147 -1.69 5.72 -15.92
CA PHE A 147 -2.16 6.64 -14.88
C PHE A 147 -2.19 8.06 -15.50
N GLN A 148 -3.36 8.69 -15.61
CA GLN A 148 -3.51 10.06 -16.11
C GLN A 148 -2.99 11.07 -15.07
N GLY A 149 -1.69 11.02 -14.81
CA GLY A 149 -0.96 11.98 -13.96
C GLY A 149 0.17 12.67 -14.70
N TYR A 150 0.98 11.93 -15.45
CA TYR A 150 2.07 12.50 -16.25
C TYR A 150 2.35 11.56 -17.44
N SER A 151 2.20 12.05 -18.66
CA SER A 151 2.80 11.42 -19.84
C SER A 151 3.67 12.47 -20.52
N PRO A 152 4.97 12.23 -20.76
CA PRO A 152 5.70 12.99 -21.74
C PRO A 152 5.19 12.57 -23.12
N LEU A 153 4.73 13.55 -23.89
CA LEU A 153 4.72 13.44 -25.34
C LEU A 153 6.19 13.33 -25.75
N ASP A 154 6.65 12.12 -26.09
CA ASP A 154 7.58 11.87 -27.21
C ASP A 154 8.18 10.44 -27.18
N GLY A 155 7.82 9.66 -28.20
CA GLY A 155 8.76 9.07 -29.16
C GLY A 155 9.84 8.07 -28.77
N ASN A 156 10.08 7.74 -27.49
CA ASN A 156 11.15 6.80 -27.12
C ASN A 156 10.61 5.54 -26.40
N GLN A 157 10.60 4.42 -27.11
CA GLN A 157 10.21 3.10 -26.57
C GLN A 157 11.04 2.69 -25.34
N THR A 158 12.30 3.14 -25.24
CA THR A 158 13.16 2.95 -24.05
C THR A 158 12.76 3.81 -22.84
N ALA A 159 12.20 5.00 -23.08
CA ALA A 159 11.62 5.83 -22.02
C ALA A 159 10.28 5.23 -21.54
N ALA A 160 9.47 4.70 -22.45
CA ALA A 160 8.27 3.97 -22.08
C ALA A 160 8.59 2.75 -21.21
N VAL A 161 9.56 1.89 -21.58
CA VAL A 161 9.96 0.70 -20.81
C VAL A 161 10.49 1.05 -19.40
N THR A 162 11.26 2.13 -19.26
CA THR A 162 11.75 2.60 -17.95
C THR A 162 10.65 3.23 -17.08
N THR A 163 9.58 3.74 -17.70
CA THR A 163 8.39 4.25 -17.01
C THR A 163 7.44 3.09 -16.65
N HIS A 164 7.24 2.11 -17.53
CA HIS A 164 6.42 0.91 -17.34
C HIS A 164 6.86 0.03 -16.16
N ALA A 165 8.16 -0.10 -15.92
CA ALA A 165 8.68 -0.87 -14.78
C ALA A 165 8.53 -0.11 -13.45
N LYS A 166 8.75 1.21 -13.47
CA LYS A 166 8.62 2.07 -12.26
C LYS A 166 7.17 2.27 -11.84
N ASP A 167 6.25 2.28 -12.81
CA ASP A 167 4.83 2.54 -12.61
C ASP A 167 4.07 1.38 -11.97
N ARG A 168 4.68 0.20 -11.77
CA ARG A 168 4.01 -0.99 -11.23
C ARG A 168 4.52 -1.46 -9.87
N PHE A 169 5.29 -0.63 -9.17
CA PHE A 169 5.77 -0.96 -7.83
C PHE A 169 4.82 -0.45 -6.75
N VAL A 170 4.09 -1.36 -6.12
CA VAL A 170 3.27 -1.16 -4.91
C VAL A 170 4.01 -0.28 -3.91
N ARG A 171 5.27 -0.62 -3.62
CA ARG A 171 6.06 0.13 -2.64
C ARG A 171 6.23 1.60 -3.01
N LEU A 172 6.48 1.92 -4.28
CA LEU A 172 6.63 3.31 -4.70
C LEU A 172 5.30 4.07 -4.62
N VAL A 173 4.18 3.41 -4.95
CA VAL A 173 2.83 3.98 -4.78
C VAL A 173 2.58 4.33 -3.32
N MET A 174 2.92 3.42 -2.41
CA MET A 174 2.76 3.63 -0.96
C MET A 174 3.65 4.75 -0.43
N LEU A 175 4.94 4.77 -0.80
CA LEU A 175 5.87 5.80 -0.35
C LEU A 175 5.48 7.19 -0.89
N SER A 176 5.04 7.26 -2.16
CA SER A 176 4.52 8.51 -2.72
C SER A 176 3.29 9.00 -1.96
N PHE A 177 2.38 8.12 -1.55
CA PHE A 177 1.25 8.54 -0.71
C PHE A 177 1.71 9.12 0.63
N VAL A 178 2.65 8.46 1.30
CA VAL A 178 3.20 8.93 2.59
C VAL A 178 3.88 10.29 2.42
N ASP A 179 4.63 10.48 1.34
CA ASP A 179 5.31 11.73 1.00
C ASP A 179 4.33 12.85 0.60
N ASP A 180 3.28 12.54 -0.18
CA ASP A 180 2.26 13.52 -0.57
C ASP A 180 1.51 14.09 0.65
N VAL A 181 1.13 13.23 1.60
CA VAL A 181 0.48 13.65 2.86
C VAL A 181 1.46 14.41 3.76
N ALA A 182 2.76 14.13 3.64
CA ALA A 182 3.81 14.78 4.40
C ALA A 182 4.06 16.25 4.00
N VAL A 183 3.99 16.53 2.69
CA VAL A 183 4.29 17.85 2.12
C VAL A 183 3.14 18.85 2.33
N ASP A 184 1.90 18.40 2.49
CA ASP A 184 0.74 19.27 2.74
C ASP A 184 0.66 19.77 4.20
N LYS A 185 1.72 20.46 4.64
CA LYS A 185 1.86 21.07 5.97
C LYS A 185 0.87 22.23 6.21
N SER A 186 0.17 22.69 5.17
CA SER A 186 -0.80 23.78 5.25
C SER A 186 -2.09 23.36 5.97
N SER A 187 -2.33 22.05 6.10
CA SER A 187 -3.53 21.46 6.68
C SER A 187 -3.22 20.36 7.70
N SER A 188 -2.10 20.43 8.43
CA SER A 188 -1.73 19.42 9.43
C SER A 188 -2.77 19.38 10.56
N SER A 189 -3.85 18.64 10.34
CA SER A 189 -4.84 18.32 11.35
C SER A 189 -4.21 17.38 12.37
N ASN A 190 -4.73 17.43 13.61
CA ASN A 190 -4.38 16.47 14.66
C ASN A 190 -4.46 15.02 14.15
N ASP A 191 -5.41 14.74 13.25
CA ASP A 191 -5.66 13.40 12.72
C ASP A 191 -4.57 12.92 11.75
N THR A 192 -3.97 13.79 10.94
CA THR A 192 -2.82 13.43 10.08
C THR A 192 -1.60 13.12 10.95
N GLN A 193 -1.39 13.89 12.02
CA GLN A 193 -0.32 13.59 12.99
C GLN A 193 -0.53 12.23 13.65
N GLN A 194 -1.77 11.89 14.05
CA GLN A 194 -2.08 10.57 14.62
C GLN A 194 -1.78 9.41 13.65
N LEU A 195 -2.00 9.59 12.35
CA LEU A 195 -1.63 8.60 11.33
C LEU A 195 -0.12 8.36 11.32
N PHE A 196 0.69 9.41 11.23
CA PHE A 196 2.15 9.29 11.24
C PHE A 196 2.68 8.77 12.59
N ASP A 197 2.00 9.12 13.69
CA ASP A 197 2.35 8.63 15.00
C ASP A 197 2.17 7.11 15.08
N ALA A 198 0.99 6.63 14.65
CA ALA A 198 0.65 5.22 14.60
C ALA A 198 1.56 4.44 13.64
N LEU A 199 1.84 4.99 12.46
CA LEU A 199 2.69 4.38 11.45
C LEU A 199 4.14 4.22 11.96
N THR A 200 4.72 5.27 12.55
CA THR A 200 6.07 5.24 13.13
C THR A 200 6.14 4.22 14.26
N ALA A 201 5.20 4.28 15.21
CA ALA A 201 5.15 3.33 16.33
C ALA A 201 5.03 1.88 15.84
N ARG A 202 4.23 1.63 14.80
CA ARG A 202 4.04 0.29 14.24
C ARG A 202 5.30 -0.24 13.56
N LEU A 203 5.95 0.57 12.72
CA LEU A 203 7.20 0.21 12.05
C LEU A 203 8.34 -0.06 13.04
N LEU A 204 8.47 0.76 14.09
CA LEU A 204 9.47 0.54 15.14
C LEU A 204 9.16 -0.72 15.96
N LYS A 205 7.88 -0.95 16.30
CA LYS A 205 7.46 -2.14 17.03
C LYS A 205 7.82 -3.43 16.29
N LEU A 206 7.73 -3.46 14.96
CA LEU A 206 8.18 -4.62 14.17
C LEU A 206 9.64 -4.94 14.45
N ASN A 207 10.51 -3.93 14.46
CA ASN A 207 11.95 -4.08 14.64
C ASN A 207 12.37 -4.64 16.01
N VAL A 208 11.49 -4.65 17.01
CA VAL A 208 11.74 -5.24 18.34
C VAL A 208 11.05 -6.59 18.56
N THR A 209 10.35 -7.12 17.56
CA THR A 209 9.74 -8.47 17.66
C THR A 209 10.80 -9.58 17.53
N PRO A 210 10.60 -10.76 18.16
CA PRO A 210 11.59 -11.84 18.12
C PRO A 210 12.01 -12.27 16.71
N GLU A 211 11.09 -12.26 15.75
CA GLU A 211 11.39 -12.62 14.36
C GLU A 211 12.34 -11.60 13.70
N TRP A 212 12.14 -10.31 13.98
CA TRP A 212 12.96 -9.21 13.45
C TRP A 212 14.24 -8.98 14.25
N GLN A 213 14.40 -9.59 15.41
CA GLN A 213 15.65 -9.54 16.18
C GLN A 213 16.66 -10.58 15.68
N LYS A 214 16.23 -11.55 14.86
CA LYS A 214 17.11 -12.54 14.24
C LYS A 214 18.06 -11.90 13.22
N GLN A 215 19.27 -12.46 13.13
CA GLN A 215 20.17 -12.15 12.03
C GLN A 215 19.62 -12.74 10.73
N HIS A 216 19.63 -11.92 9.68
CA HIS A 216 19.15 -12.31 8.36
C HIS A 216 20.30 -12.25 7.36
N MET A 217 20.38 -13.26 6.50
CA MET A 217 21.34 -13.27 5.40
C MET A 217 20.97 -12.22 4.34
N LEU A 218 21.98 -11.74 3.62
CA LEU A 218 21.77 -10.92 2.43
C LEU A 218 20.81 -11.64 1.47
N ASN A 219 19.91 -10.90 0.83
CA ASN A 219 18.86 -11.40 -0.08
C ASN A 219 17.74 -12.24 0.55
N SER A 220 17.78 -12.53 1.86
CA SER A 220 16.64 -13.15 2.53
C SER A 220 15.43 -12.21 2.60
N ASP A 221 14.22 -12.77 2.70
CA ASP A 221 12.99 -11.98 2.83
C ASP A 221 13.01 -11.11 4.10
N GLY A 222 13.48 -11.68 5.22
CA GLY A 222 13.63 -10.94 6.49
C GLY A 222 14.58 -9.74 6.38
N PHE A 223 15.71 -9.89 5.67
CA PHE A 223 16.59 -8.76 5.38
C PHE A 223 15.88 -7.68 4.55
N GLY A 224 15.19 -8.07 3.47
CA GLY A 224 14.46 -7.14 2.62
C GLY A 224 13.36 -6.36 3.36
N LYS A 225 12.62 -7.04 4.24
CA LYS A 225 11.59 -6.42 5.10
C LYS A 225 12.20 -5.41 6.07
N LYS A 226 13.31 -5.75 6.73
CA LYS A 226 14.04 -4.80 7.59
C LYS A 226 14.48 -3.56 6.83
N LEU A 227 15.11 -3.76 5.68
CA LEU A 227 15.60 -2.65 4.86
C LEU A 227 14.46 -1.71 4.46
N ARG A 228 13.35 -2.26 3.95
CA ARG A 228 12.17 -1.47 3.57
C ARG A 228 11.52 -0.74 4.75
N SER A 229 11.50 -1.36 5.93
CA SER A 229 10.98 -0.76 7.17
C SER A 229 11.78 0.47 7.56
N TRP A 230 13.11 0.36 7.61
CA TRP A 230 13.97 1.51 7.94
C TRP A 230 13.95 2.60 6.88
N GLN A 231 13.83 2.24 5.60
CA GLN A 231 13.61 3.22 4.53
C GLN A 231 12.28 3.98 4.70
N ALA A 232 11.20 3.28 5.08
CA ALA A 232 9.93 3.94 5.36
C ALA A 232 10.00 4.83 6.60
N LEU A 233 10.70 4.38 7.66
CA LEU A 233 10.98 5.19 8.85
C LEU A 233 11.69 6.50 8.52
N CYS A 234 12.67 6.49 7.60
CA CYS A 234 13.35 7.71 7.15
C CYS A 234 12.44 8.69 6.41
N ILE A 235 11.32 8.23 5.83
CA ILE A 235 10.38 9.12 5.15
C ILE A 235 9.42 9.74 6.17
N VAL A 236 8.95 8.95 7.14
CA VAL A 236 8.03 9.45 8.17
C VAL A 236 8.74 10.22 9.29
N SER A 237 10.08 10.23 9.33
CA SER A 237 10.87 10.93 10.36
C SER A 237 10.52 12.42 10.45
N ALA A 238 10.24 13.07 9.32
CA ALA A 238 9.84 14.47 9.22
C ALA A 238 8.53 14.82 9.96
N HIS A 239 7.79 13.81 10.44
CA HIS A 239 6.55 13.98 11.22
C HIS A 239 6.70 13.58 12.67
N VAL A 240 7.86 13.09 13.10
CA VAL A 240 8.02 12.58 14.46
C VAL A 240 8.23 13.76 15.42
N THR A 241 7.25 13.98 16.28
CA THR A 241 7.31 15.05 17.29
C THR A 241 8.29 14.72 18.42
N LYS A 242 8.74 15.74 19.16
CA LYS A 242 9.62 15.56 20.34
C LYS A 242 8.99 14.67 21.42
N SER A 243 7.69 14.81 21.65
CA SER A 243 6.94 13.97 22.59
C SER A 243 6.94 12.52 22.14
N GLN A 244 6.66 12.28 20.86
CA GLN A 244 6.61 10.94 20.30
C GLN A 244 8.00 10.28 20.29
N LEU A 245 9.05 11.02 19.93
CA LEU A 245 10.43 10.53 20.02
C LEU A 245 10.74 10.07 21.44
N THR A 246 10.41 10.88 22.44
CA THR A 246 10.66 10.57 23.86
C THR A 246 9.98 9.26 24.27
N GLU A 247 8.76 9.02 23.82
CA GLU A 247 8.03 7.78 24.05
C GLU A 247 8.66 6.57 23.33
N LEU A 248 9.18 6.78 22.12
CA LEU A 248 9.75 5.72 21.29
C LEU A 248 11.22 5.40 21.59
N LEU A 249 11.93 6.24 22.35
CA LEU A 249 13.35 6.07 22.72
C LEU A 249 13.69 4.66 23.25
N PRO A 250 12.94 4.04 24.17
CA PRO A 250 13.23 2.69 24.66
C PRO A 250 13.15 1.62 23.56
N THR A 251 12.18 1.76 22.65
CA THR A 251 12.01 0.88 21.49
C THR A 251 13.17 1.05 20.51
N LEU A 252 13.58 2.30 20.26
CA LEU A 252 14.74 2.61 19.43
C LEU A 252 16.03 2.02 20.02
N ALA A 253 16.29 2.22 21.30
CA ALA A 253 17.48 1.67 21.96
C ALA A 253 17.56 0.14 21.80
N THR A 254 16.42 -0.54 21.94
CA THR A 254 16.33 -2.00 21.73
C THR A 254 16.59 -2.38 20.27
N ALA A 255 16.03 -1.65 19.31
CA ALA A 255 16.26 -1.90 17.89
C ALA A 255 17.73 -1.65 17.48
N PHE A 256 18.38 -0.64 18.06
CA PHE A 256 19.77 -0.27 17.79
C PHE A 256 20.81 -1.20 18.42
N ALA A 257 20.45 -1.90 19.49
CA ALA A 257 21.32 -2.87 20.13
C ALA A 257 21.59 -4.12 19.28
N VAL A 258 20.74 -4.39 18.28
CA VAL A 258 20.89 -5.55 17.40
C VAL A 258 21.94 -5.28 16.31
N PRO A 259 22.93 -6.18 16.13
CA PRO A 259 23.81 -6.12 14.98
C PRO A 259 23.01 -6.30 13.67
N GLN A 260 23.12 -5.33 12.76
CA GLN A 260 22.48 -5.38 11.44
C GLN A 260 23.52 -5.30 10.32
N LEU A 261 23.14 -5.73 9.12
CA LEU A 261 23.97 -5.55 7.92
C LEU A 261 24.15 -4.06 7.60
N PRO A 262 25.28 -3.66 6.96
CA PRO A 262 25.61 -2.25 6.71
C PRO A 262 24.48 -1.45 6.02
N SER A 263 23.77 -2.06 5.05
CA SER A 263 22.67 -1.39 4.35
C SER A 263 21.50 -1.04 5.25
N VAL A 264 21.16 -1.90 6.22
CA VAL A 264 20.10 -1.61 7.20
C VAL A 264 20.61 -0.59 8.22
N ARG A 265 21.86 -0.75 8.67
CA ARG A 265 22.48 0.17 9.63
C ARG A 265 22.55 1.61 9.12
N TYR A 266 22.84 1.79 7.83
CA TYR A 266 22.83 3.09 7.17
C TYR A 266 21.50 3.83 7.37
N TYR A 267 20.36 3.17 7.12
CA TYR A 267 19.04 3.82 7.29
C TYR A 267 18.66 4.00 8.77
N MET A 268 19.13 3.13 9.66
CA MET A 268 18.98 3.38 11.10
C MET A 268 19.70 4.66 11.53
N GLU A 269 20.94 4.83 11.08
CA GLU A 269 21.74 6.01 11.39
C GLU A 269 21.18 7.27 10.73
N LEU A 270 20.71 7.18 9.48
CA LEU A 270 20.01 8.29 8.81
C LEU A 270 18.78 8.72 9.59
N PHE A 271 17.91 7.77 9.96
CA PHE A 271 16.74 8.06 10.80
C PHE A 271 17.13 8.74 12.11
N ALA A 272 18.15 8.24 12.81
CA ALA A 272 18.61 8.85 14.06
C ALA A 272 19.18 10.27 13.86
N CYS A 273 19.89 10.50 12.75
CA CYS A 273 20.40 11.83 12.40
C CYS A 273 19.26 12.82 12.14
N ASP A 274 18.25 12.42 11.36
CA ASP A 274 17.09 13.26 11.06
C ASP A 274 16.35 13.65 12.35
N MET A 275 16.10 12.66 13.22
CA MET A 275 15.51 12.86 14.56
C MET A 275 16.35 13.72 15.50
N SER A 276 17.65 13.84 15.27
CA SER A 276 18.54 14.66 16.10
C SER A 276 18.65 16.08 15.55
N ALA A 277 18.65 16.24 14.22
CA ALA A 277 18.78 17.53 13.56
C ALA A 277 17.52 18.39 13.72
N GLU A 278 16.32 17.81 13.56
CA GLU A 278 15.05 18.53 13.73
C GLU A 278 14.82 19.01 15.17
N HIS A 279 15.38 18.30 16.16
CA HIS A 279 15.19 18.58 17.59
C HIS A 279 16.35 19.36 18.23
N CYS A 280 17.45 19.58 17.49
CA CYS A 280 18.51 20.53 17.86
C CYS A 280 18.25 21.96 17.33
N LEU A 281 17.38 22.10 16.33
CA LEU A 281 17.08 23.38 15.66
C LEU A 281 15.81 24.08 16.19
N ASN A 282 15.12 23.48 17.16
CA ASN A 282 13.96 24.04 17.88
C ASN A 282 14.20 23.99 19.39
#